data_AF-A0A2K8X6H1-F1
#
_entry.id   AF-A0A2K8X6H1-F1
#
_cell.length_a   1.000
_cell.length_b   1.000
_cell.length_c   1.000
_cell.angle_alpha   90.00
_cell.angle_beta   90.00
_cell.angle_gamma   90.00
#
_symmetry.space_group_name_H-M   'P 1'
#
loop_
_entity.id
_entity.type
_entity.pdbx_description
1 polymer ?
#
loop_
_entity_poly.entity_id
_entity_poly.type
_entity_poly.pdbx_seq_one_letter_code
_entity_poly.pdbx_strand_id
1 'polypeptide(L)'
;MPIIYINVLLVFGIGIVLGYSVLVLCKLSKVGNYKIRIGLALLIGIITLYFQWSAYIGYLINEGSHSLESYINSLGWIFYDSIEKEVLVELYHYGAYEVFNTQVTDYALFFIWLIEAAIIIAIPILAVFRYVPLPISGTYNKFYDQYTLEKDFRSLGSGELTALRIHEGPAAALQEFEGGKANRHSKIKIFYLPQESKQYLKAENISIQRGNESKTAVDVIVKYLEISTPQAKELLETFRNRKDGFQLL
;
A
#
# COMPACT_ATOMS: atom_id res chain seq x y z
N MET A 1 19.33 16.37 23.82
CA MET A 1 19.54 15.52 22.63
C MET A 1 18.30 14.68 22.39
N PRO A 2 17.92 14.39 21.13
CA PRO A 2 16.76 13.57 20.84
C PRO A 2 16.90 12.17 21.44
N ILE A 3 15.85 11.72 22.13
CA ILE A 3 15.78 10.38 22.72
C ILE A 3 15.58 9.37 21.59
N ILE A 4 16.47 8.38 21.47
CA ILE A 4 16.47 7.42 20.35
C ILE A 4 15.11 6.76 20.10
N TYR A 5 14.37 6.43 21.17
CA TYR A 5 13.06 5.76 21.08
C TYR A 5 12.00 6.62 20.39
N ILE A 6 12.05 7.94 20.59
CA ILE A 6 11.12 8.88 19.95
C ILE A 6 11.44 8.95 18.45
N ASN A 7 12.73 9.01 18.09
CA ASN A 7 13.13 9.02 16.69
C ASN A 7 12.72 7.74 15.95
N VAL A 8 12.92 6.57 16.55
CA VAL A 8 12.45 5.32 15.95
C VAL A 8 10.94 5.38 15.68
N LEU A 9 10.14 5.85 16.63
CA LEU A 9 8.70 6.01 16.44
C LEU A 9 8.36 6.99 15.30
N LEU A 10 9.07 8.12 15.22
CA LEU A 10 8.89 9.10 14.15
C LEU A 10 9.25 8.54 12.78
N VAL A 11 10.35 7.79 12.67
CA VAL A 11 10.79 7.15 11.43
C VAL A 11 9.77 6.11 10.95
N PHE A 12 9.24 5.29 11.86
CA PHE A 12 8.14 4.38 11.55
C PHE A 12 6.88 5.15 11.09
N GLY A 13 6.52 6.23 11.80
CA GLY A 13 5.38 7.08 11.47
C GLY A 13 5.51 7.69 10.07
N ILE A 14 6.67 8.26 9.75
CA ILE A 14 6.99 8.80 8.41
C ILE A 14 6.87 7.69 7.37
N GLY A 15 7.48 6.52 7.60
CA GLY A 15 7.39 5.39 6.67
C GLY A 15 5.94 4.99 6.35
N ILE A 16 5.07 4.95 7.37
CA ILE A 16 3.63 4.65 7.19
C ILE A 16 2.95 5.75 6.35
N VAL A 17 3.16 7.02 6.68
CA VAL A 17 2.59 8.17 5.95
C VAL A 17 3.03 8.16 4.49
N LEU A 18 4.32 7.91 4.22
CA LEU A 18 4.85 7.77 2.87
C LEU A 18 4.21 6.58 2.13
N GLY A 19 4.05 5.43 2.80
CA GLY A 19 3.38 4.27 2.24
C GLY A 19 1.96 4.60 1.78
N TYR A 20 1.15 5.22 2.64
CA TYR A 20 -0.19 5.67 2.26
C TYR A 20 -0.17 6.69 1.12
N SER A 21 0.78 7.64 1.16
CA SER A 21 0.92 8.66 0.11
C SER A 21 1.23 8.05 -1.25
N VAL A 22 2.13 7.06 -1.31
CA VAL A 22 2.43 6.29 -2.52
C VAL A 22 1.17 5.59 -3.03
N LEU A 23 0.39 4.95 -2.16
CA LEU A 23 -0.84 4.25 -2.58
C LEU A 23 -1.89 5.21 -3.16
N VAL A 24 -2.08 6.36 -2.51
CA VAL A 24 -2.97 7.42 -2.99
C VAL A 24 -2.51 7.93 -4.35
N LEU A 25 -1.22 8.25 -4.51
CA LEU A 25 -0.64 8.68 -5.78
C LEU A 25 -0.82 7.62 -6.87
N CYS A 26 -0.53 6.35 -6.57
CA CYS A 26 -0.70 5.25 -7.52
C CYS A 26 -2.16 5.12 -7.99
N LYS A 27 -3.13 5.37 -7.11
CA LYS A 27 -4.55 5.34 -7.43
C LYS A 27 -4.99 6.55 -8.26
N LEU A 28 -4.56 7.75 -7.89
CA LEU A 28 -4.87 8.99 -8.63
C LEU A 28 -4.27 8.95 -10.04
N SER A 29 -3.02 8.51 -10.16
CA SER A 29 -2.31 8.35 -11.42
C SER A 29 -2.68 7.09 -12.19
N LYS A 30 -3.57 6.23 -11.64
CA LYS A 30 -4.05 5.00 -12.27
C LYS A 30 -2.92 4.07 -12.72
N VAL A 31 -1.87 3.96 -11.90
CA VAL A 31 -0.69 3.16 -12.20
C VAL A 31 -0.99 1.68 -11.92
N GLY A 32 -1.25 0.91 -12.98
CA GLY A 32 -1.44 -0.54 -12.88
C GLY A 32 -0.13 -1.33 -12.78
N ASN A 33 0.96 -0.82 -13.37
CA ASN A 33 2.22 -1.54 -13.46
C ASN A 33 2.92 -1.63 -12.10
N TYR A 34 3.12 -2.85 -11.61
CA TYR A 34 3.80 -3.14 -10.34
C TYR A 34 5.21 -2.54 -10.26
N LYS A 35 6.02 -2.60 -11.33
CA LYS A 35 7.39 -2.06 -11.34
C LYS A 35 7.41 -0.55 -11.16
N ILE A 36 6.45 0.16 -11.77
CA ILE A 36 6.33 1.62 -11.65
C ILE A 36 5.95 2.01 -10.23
N ARG A 37 5.03 1.25 -9.58
CA ARG A 37 4.63 1.51 -8.19
C ARG A 37 5.81 1.34 -7.22
N ILE A 38 6.62 0.30 -7.40
CA ILE A 38 7.84 0.11 -6.60
C ILE A 38 8.86 1.22 -6.87
N GLY A 39 9.06 1.59 -8.14
CA GLY A 39 9.94 2.70 -8.50
C GLY A 39 9.51 4.01 -7.86
N LEU A 40 8.21 4.30 -7.82
CA LEU A 40 7.65 5.47 -7.15
C LEU A 40 7.86 5.43 -5.63
N ALA A 41 7.63 4.27 -5.00
CA ALA A 41 7.88 4.08 -3.57
C ALA A 41 9.35 4.32 -3.20
N LEU A 42 10.27 3.75 -4.00
CA LEU A 42 11.70 3.92 -3.82
C LEU A 42 12.12 5.38 -4.01
N LEU A 43 11.63 6.04 -5.06
CA LEU A 43 11.91 7.45 -5.34
C LEU A 43 11.45 8.35 -4.19
N ILE A 44 10.22 8.16 -3.71
CA ILE A 44 9.67 8.92 -2.57
C ILE A 44 10.48 8.67 -1.30
N GLY A 45 10.89 7.43 -1.04
CA GLY A 45 11.76 7.10 0.10
C GLY A 45 13.10 7.83 0.04
N ILE A 46 13.79 7.78 -1.10
CA ILE A 46 15.09 8.47 -1.30
C ILE A 46 14.94 9.98 -1.18
N ILE A 47 13.92 10.56 -1.80
CA ILE A 47 13.64 12.00 -1.71
C ILE A 47 13.34 12.40 -0.26
N THR A 48 12.61 11.58 0.49
CA THR A 48 12.31 11.87 1.89
C THR A 48 13.57 11.80 2.76
N LEU A 49 14.45 10.83 2.52
CA LEU A 49 15.74 10.76 3.22
C LEU A 49 16.57 12.02 2.98
N TYR A 50 16.63 12.47 1.73
CA TYR A 50 17.31 13.70 1.39
C TYR A 50 16.75 14.90 2.18
N PHE A 51 15.43 15.13 2.10
CA PHE A 51 14.79 16.25 2.77
C PHE A 51 14.89 16.19 4.29
N GLN A 52 14.79 14.99 4.88
CA GLN A 52 14.98 14.80 6.31
C GLN A 52 16.39 15.22 6.74
N TRP A 53 17.42 14.79 6.01
CA TRP A 53 18.80 15.15 6.31
C TRP A 53 19.07 16.64 6.11
N SER A 54 18.59 17.23 5.02
CA SER A 54 18.68 18.69 4.80
C SER A 54 18.02 19.46 5.94
N ALA A 55 16.82 19.05 6.37
CA ALA A 55 16.13 19.67 7.51
C ALA A 55 16.95 19.59 8.79
N TYR A 56 17.53 18.42 9.07
CA TYR A 56 18.27 18.18 10.30
C TYR A 56 19.59 18.95 10.35
N ILE A 57 20.38 18.91 9.28
CA ILE A 57 21.64 19.66 9.19
C ILE A 57 21.35 21.17 9.17
N GLY A 58 20.34 21.60 8.41
CA GLY A 58 19.88 22.99 8.39
C GLY A 58 19.48 23.50 9.77
N TYR A 59 18.78 22.68 10.56
CA TYR A 59 18.41 22.99 11.93
C TYR A 59 19.64 23.19 12.84
N LEU A 60 20.66 22.34 12.70
CA LEU A 60 21.88 22.43 13.51
C LEU A 60 22.73 23.66 13.17
N ILE A 61 22.90 23.95 11.87
CA ILE A 61 23.69 25.10 11.41
C ILE A 61 23.02 26.42 11.78
N ASN A 62 21.68 26.50 11.71
CA ASN A 62 20.95 27.72 12.05
C ASN A 62 20.59 27.82 13.54
N GLU A 63 21.40 27.20 14.42
CA GLU A 63 21.27 27.27 15.89
C GLU A 63 19.86 26.94 16.41
N GLY A 64 19.16 26.03 15.73
CA GLY A 64 17.82 25.60 16.10
C GLY A 64 16.67 26.47 15.58
N SER A 65 16.91 27.34 14.60
CA SER A 65 15.85 28.05 13.87
C SER A 65 14.86 27.09 13.22
N HIS A 66 13.57 27.34 13.43
CA HIS A 66 12.46 26.57 12.85
C HIS A 66 11.75 27.29 11.68
N SER A 67 12.36 28.32 11.08
CA SER A 67 11.71 29.09 10.02
C SER A 67 11.67 28.33 8.69
N LEU A 68 10.59 28.50 7.93
CA LEU A 68 10.47 27.91 6.58
C LEU A 68 11.55 28.43 5.64
N GLU A 69 11.95 29.69 5.79
CA GLU A 69 13.03 30.31 5.03
C GLU A 69 14.37 29.61 5.28
N SER A 70 14.70 29.34 6.55
CA SER A 70 15.88 28.55 6.94
C SER A 70 15.85 27.15 6.34
N TYR A 71 14.69 26.49 6.34
CA TYR A 71 14.53 25.18 5.71
C TYR A 71 14.74 25.24 4.18
N ILE A 72 14.10 26.16 3.48
CA ILE A 72 14.24 26.30 2.01
C ILE A 72 15.71 26.56 1.64
N ASN A 73 16.38 27.43 2.41
CA ASN A 73 17.79 27.71 2.19
C ASN A 73 18.66 26.45 2.39
N SER A 74 18.29 25.56 3.33
CA SER A 74 19.00 24.29 3.57
C SER A 74 18.84 23.21 2.49
N LEU A 75 17.86 23.36 1.58
CA LEU A 75 17.56 22.34 0.55
C LEU A 75 18.63 22.18 -0.53
N GLY A 76 19.58 23.11 -0.65
CA GLY A 76 20.67 23.02 -1.63
C GLY A 76 21.99 22.52 -1.02
N TRP A 77 22.09 22.48 0.30
CA TRP A 77 23.37 22.44 1.00
C TRP A 77 24.10 21.08 0.84
N ILE A 78 23.36 19.97 0.81
CA ILE A 78 23.90 18.61 0.57
C ILE A 78 24.69 18.50 -0.74
N PHE A 79 24.39 19.33 -1.74
CA PHE A 79 25.05 19.25 -3.04
C PHE A 79 26.19 20.24 -3.24
N TYR A 80 26.33 21.26 -2.39
CA TYR A 80 27.17 22.41 -2.71
C TYR A 80 28.17 22.83 -1.63
N ASP A 81 28.00 22.46 -0.35
CA ASP A 81 28.80 23.05 0.72
C ASP A 81 29.78 22.07 1.40
N SER A 82 30.97 22.58 1.74
CA SER A 82 31.99 21.91 2.57
C SER A 82 31.56 21.81 4.04
N ILE A 83 30.79 22.79 4.54
CA ILE A 83 30.42 22.90 5.96
C ILE A 83 29.58 21.71 6.42
N GLU A 84 28.70 21.17 5.57
CA GLU A 84 27.87 20.03 5.96
C GLU A 84 28.67 18.74 6.17
N LYS A 85 29.74 18.55 5.41
CA LYS A 85 30.60 17.37 5.58
C LYS A 85 31.31 17.42 6.92
N GLU A 86 31.71 18.61 7.36
CA GLU A 86 32.30 18.82 8.68
C GLU A 86 31.26 18.57 9.77
N VAL A 87 30.06 19.15 9.67
CA VAL A 87 28.96 18.91 10.63
C VAL A 87 28.59 17.43 10.71
N LEU A 88 28.54 16.72 9.57
CA LEU A 88 28.21 15.29 9.53
C LEU A 88 29.32 14.43 10.14
N VAL A 89 30.58 14.79 9.93
CA VAL A 89 31.74 14.13 10.57
C VAL A 89 31.77 14.42 12.08
N GLU A 90 31.44 15.64 12.49
CA GLU A 90 31.31 15.99 13.91
C GLU A 90 30.17 15.21 14.56
N LEU A 91 28.98 15.14 13.95
CA LEU A 91 27.87 14.31 14.42
C LEU A 91 28.25 12.84 14.54
N TYR A 92 29.02 12.33 13.57
CA TYR A 92 29.49 10.95 13.58
C TYR A 92 30.38 10.67 14.80
N HIS A 93 31.28 11.58 15.17
CA HIS A 93 32.21 11.37 16.28
C HIS A 93 31.68 11.78 17.65
N TYR A 94 30.93 12.89 17.75
CA TYR A 94 30.40 13.40 19.02
C TYR A 94 29.01 12.86 19.36
N GLY A 95 28.37 12.18 18.41
CA GLY A 95 27.10 11.52 18.61
C GLY A 95 25.90 12.45 18.41
N ALA A 96 24.88 11.95 17.71
CA ALA A 96 23.60 12.64 17.56
C ALA A 96 22.55 12.20 18.61
N TYR A 97 22.79 11.06 19.26
CA TYR A 97 21.82 10.38 20.11
C TYR A 97 22.39 10.03 21.48
N GLU A 98 21.46 9.86 22.43
CA GLU A 98 21.75 9.45 23.79
C GLU A 98 20.88 8.24 24.15
N VAL A 99 21.50 7.17 24.66
CA VAL A 99 20.83 5.97 25.17
C VAL A 99 21.32 5.74 26.60
N PHE A 100 20.40 5.67 27.57
CA PHE A 100 20.73 5.50 29.00
C PHE A 100 21.85 6.44 29.49
N ASN A 101 21.74 7.73 29.14
CA ASN A 101 22.72 8.78 29.44
C ASN A 101 24.13 8.56 28.84
N THR A 102 24.25 7.69 27.84
CA THR A 102 25.49 7.45 27.09
C THR A 102 25.30 7.95 25.66
N GLN A 103 26.23 8.77 25.17
CA GLN A 103 26.22 9.22 23.79
C GLN A 103 26.53 8.05 22.84
N VAL A 104 25.78 7.98 21.74
CA VAL A 104 26.00 6.98 20.69
C VAL A 104 26.85 7.60 19.60
N THR A 105 28.06 7.09 19.43
CA THR A 105 29.04 7.62 18.48
C THR A 105 29.47 6.56 17.46
N ASP A 106 30.16 7.04 16.42
CA ASP A 106 30.87 6.27 15.41
C ASP A 106 29.99 5.20 14.74
N TYR A 107 30.45 3.95 14.73
CA TYR A 107 29.79 2.84 14.06
C TYR A 107 28.36 2.58 14.59
N ALA A 108 28.14 2.73 15.89
CA ALA A 108 26.82 2.50 16.47
C ALA A 108 25.79 3.51 15.92
N LEU A 109 26.21 4.78 15.78
CA LEU A 109 25.39 5.83 15.20
C LEU A 109 25.14 5.59 13.71
N PHE A 110 26.16 5.20 12.97
CA PHE A 110 26.03 4.85 11.55
C PHE A 110 25.03 3.71 11.32
N PHE A 111 25.05 2.66 12.16
CA PHE A 111 24.06 1.59 12.06
C PHE A 111 22.63 2.06 12.34
N ILE A 112 22.44 2.99 13.28
CA ILE A 112 21.12 3.60 13.52
C ILE A 112 20.64 4.32 12.27
N TRP A 113 21.47 5.19 11.67
CA TRP A 113 21.10 5.91 10.45
C TRP A 113 20.81 4.97 9.28
N LEU A 114 21.57 3.87 9.15
CA LEU A 114 21.31 2.85 8.14
C LEU A 114 19.95 2.17 8.34
N ILE A 115 19.60 1.84 9.59
CA ILE A 115 18.30 1.26 9.94
C ILE A 115 17.17 2.27 9.68
N GLU A 116 17.35 3.55 10.05
CA GLU A 116 16.38 4.61 9.78
C GLU A 116 16.13 4.76 8.27
N ALA A 117 17.21 4.79 7.49
CA ALA A 117 17.14 4.84 6.03
C ALA A 117 16.41 3.61 5.45
N ALA A 118 16.73 2.42 5.96
CA ALA A 118 16.07 1.19 5.56
C ALA A 118 14.58 1.22 5.88
N ILE A 119 14.16 1.72 7.04
CA ILE A 119 12.74 1.80 7.44
C ILE A 119 11.98 2.75 6.51
N ILE A 120 12.51 3.95 6.25
CA ILE A 120 11.88 4.98 5.40
C ILE A 120 11.67 4.49 3.97
N ILE A 121 12.60 3.68 3.44
CA ILE A 121 12.49 3.10 2.10
C ILE A 121 11.62 1.83 2.10
N ALA A 122 11.81 0.93 3.08
CA ALA A 122 11.19 -0.39 3.07
C ALA A 122 9.70 -0.34 3.38
N ILE A 123 9.24 0.53 4.28
CA ILE A 123 7.81 0.59 4.64
C ILE A 123 6.94 0.98 3.44
N PRO A 124 7.24 2.04 2.66
CA PRO A 124 6.47 2.37 1.46
C PRO A 124 6.48 1.25 0.41
N ILE A 125 7.62 0.59 0.23
CA ILE A 125 7.75 -0.57 -0.66
C ILE A 125 6.85 -1.72 -0.18
N LEU A 126 6.85 -2.02 1.11
CA LEU A 126 6.00 -3.06 1.71
C LEU A 126 4.51 -2.73 1.56
N ALA A 127 4.13 -1.45 1.67
CA ALA A 127 2.77 -1.01 1.41
C ALA A 127 2.35 -1.31 -0.04
N VAL A 128 3.23 -1.07 -1.03
CA VAL A 128 2.99 -1.42 -2.43
C VAL A 128 2.88 -2.93 -2.64
N PHE A 129 3.72 -3.74 -1.98
CA PHE A 129 3.64 -5.20 -2.05
C PHE A 129 2.31 -5.76 -1.55
N ARG A 130 1.74 -5.15 -0.50
CA ARG A 130 0.45 -5.57 0.08
C ARG A 130 -0.75 -5.01 -0.67
N TYR A 131 -0.55 -3.96 -1.46
CA TYR A 131 -1.62 -3.30 -2.18
C TYR A 131 -2.08 -4.10 -3.42
N VAL A 132 -3.34 -4.55 -3.37
CA VAL A 132 -4.02 -5.18 -4.50
C VAL A 132 -4.74 -4.08 -5.30
N PRO A 133 -4.23 -3.67 -6.48
CA PRO A 133 -4.84 -2.59 -7.23
C PRO A 133 -6.16 -3.07 -7.85
N LEU A 134 -7.14 -2.17 -7.89
CA LEU A 134 -8.33 -2.38 -8.72
C LEU A 134 -7.92 -2.53 -10.20
N PRO A 135 -8.64 -3.34 -10.99
CA PRO A 135 -8.36 -3.46 -12.42
C PRO A 135 -8.61 -2.12 -13.11
N ILE A 136 -7.69 -1.75 -14.01
CA ILE A 136 -7.69 -0.49 -14.76
C ILE A 136 -7.66 -0.86 -16.25
N SER A 137 -8.51 -0.21 -17.04
CA SER A 137 -8.41 -0.27 -18.49
C SER A 137 -7.26 0.63 -18.96
N GLY A 138 -6.26 0.04 -19.62
CA GLY A 138 -5.18 0.80 -20.26
C GLY A 138 -5.67 1.66 -21.43
N THR A 139 -6.70 1.20 -22.14
CA THR A 139 -7.28 1.87 -23.31
C THR A 139 -8.12 3.07 -22.92
N TYR A 140 -8.99 2.92 -21.92
CA TYR A 140 -9.95 3.95 -21.51
C TYR A 140 -9.50 4.74 -20.27
N ASN A 141 -8.35 4.38 -19.68
CA ASN A 141 -7.79 4.96 -18.46
C ASN A 141 -8.84 5.11 -17.35
N LYS A 142 -9.65 4.06 -17.14
CA LYS A 142 -10.74 4.03 -16.17
C LYS A 142 -10.62 2.78 -15.30
N PHE A 143 -10.99 2.92 -14.03
CA PHE A 143 -11.24 1.77 -13.18
C PHE A 143 -12.50 1.06 -13.67
N TYR A 144 -12.51 -0.26 -13.55
CA TYR A 144 -13.72 -1.03 -13.81
C TYR A 144 -14.75 -0.76 -12.72
N ASP A 145 -16.02 -0.69 -13.09
CA ASP A 145 -17.10 -0.59 -12.12
C ASP A 145 -17.22 -1.91 -11.36
N GLN A 146 -17.27 -1.84 -10.03
CA GLN A 146 -17.39 -3.01 -9.17
C GLN A 146 -18.87 -3.29 -8.87
N TYR A 147 -19.29 -4.52 -9.13
CA TYR A 147 -20.62 -5.05 -8.81
C TYR A 147 -20.47 -6.24 -7.86
N THR A 148 -21.05 -6.15 -6.67
CA THR A 148 -21.15 -7.29 -5.76
C THR A 148 -22.46 -8.02 -6.02
N LEU A 149 -22.39 -9.34 -6.21
CA LEU A 149 -23.59 -10.17 -6.26
C LEU A 149 -24.20 -10.27 -4.86
N GLU A 150 -25.51 -10.00 -4.72
CA GLU A 150 -26.18 -9.98 -3.41
C GLU A 150 -26.38 -11.38 -2.82
N LYS A 151 -26.21 -12.43 -3.63
CA LYS A 151 -26.37 -13.82 -3.21
C LYS A 151 -25.15 -14.30 -2.43
N ASP A 152 -25.40 -14.98 -1.31
CA ASP A 152 -24.35 -15.62 -0.52
C ASP A 152 -24.06 -17.04 -1.06
N PHE A 153 -22.85 -17.24 -1.54
CA PHE A 153 -22.40 -18.52 -2.10
C PHE A 153 -21.77 -19.41 -1.02
N ARG A 154 -21.67 -20.70 -1.28
CA ARG A 154 -20.93 -21.66 -0.44
C ARG A 154 -19.47 -21.26 -0.38
N SER A 155 -18.84 -21.48 0.78
CA SER A 155 -17.40 -21.26 0.94
C SER A 155 -16.62 -22.02 -0.14
N LEU A 156 -15.80 -21.30 -0.88
CA LEU A 156 -14.97 -21.84 -1.94
C LEU A 156 -13.73 -22.51 -1.34
N GLY A 157 -13.30 -23.61 -1.93
CA GLY A 157 -12.14 -24.39 -1.49
C GLY A 157 -10.85 -23.86 -2.12
N SER A 158 -10.14 -24.72 -2.86
CA SER A 158 -8.93 -24.34 -3.58
C SER A 158 -9.22 -23.26 -4.63
N GLY A 159 -8.45 -22.17 -4.60
CA GLY A 159 -8.56 -21.06 -5.55
C GLY A 159 -8.34 -21.46 -7.00
N GLU A 160 -7.40 -22.38 -7.27
CA GLU A 160 -7.09 -22.84 -8.62
C GLU A 160 -8.23 -23.66 -9.23
N LEU A 161 -8.74 -24.64 -8.49
CA LEU A 161 -9.86 -25.47 -8.94
C LEU A 161 -11.14 -24.64 -9.12
N THR A 162 -11.34 -23.66 -8.24
CA THR A 162 -12.47 -22.74 -8.32
C THR A 162 -12.34 -21.83 -9.54
N ALA A 163 -11.14 -21.29 -9.81
CA ALA A 163 -10.88 -20.46 -10.97
C ALA A 163 -11.10 -21.21 -12.28
N LEU A 164 -10.64 -22.47 -12.37
CA LEU A 164 -10.86 -23.33 -13.53
C LEU A 164 -12.35 -23.56 -13.82
N ARG A 165 -13.14 -23.93 -12.80
CA ARG A 165 -14.58 -24.14 -12.95
C ARG A 165 -15.33 -22.90 -13.39
N ILE A 166 -14.98 -21.75 -12.81
CA ILE A 166 -15.59 -20.46 -13.20
C ILE A 166 -15.19 -20.11 -14.65
N HIS A 167 -13.97 -20.44 -15.08
CA HIS A 167 -13.53 -20.18 -16.44
C HIS A 167 -14.26 -21.05 -17.48
N GLU A 168 -14.53 -22.32 -17.17
CA GLU A 168 -15.25 -23.25 -18.05
C GLU A 168 -16.74 -22.87 -18.23
N GLY A 169 -17.39 -22.37 -17.19
CA GLY A 169 -18.80 -21.98 -17.24
C GLY A 169 -19.21 -21.14 -16.04
N PRO A 170 -19.09 -19.80 -16.10
CA PRO A 170 -19.25 -18.94 -14.93
C PRO A 170 -20.64 -19.05 -14.28
N ALA A 171 -21.71 -19.00 -15.08
CA ALA A 171 -23.08 -19.05 -14.58
C ALA A 171 -23.41 -20.40 -13.93
N ALA A 172 -23.05 -21.51 -14.60
CA ALA A 172 -23.25 -22.86 -14.07
C ALA A 172 -22.46 -23.10 -12.78
N ALA A 173 -21.18 -22.69 -12.74
CA ALA A 173 -20.35 -22.81 -11.56
C ALA A 173 -20.93 -22.03 -10.37
N LEU A 174 -21.41 -20.80 -10.59
CA LEU A 174 -22.03 -20.00 -9.53
C LEU A 174 -23.36 -20.59 -9.04
N GLN A 175 -24.15 -21.22 -9.91
CA GLN A 175 -25.37 -21.95 -9.51
C GLN A 175 -25.05 -23.18 -8.65
N GLU A 176 -23.97 -23.91 -8.96
CA GLU A 176 -23.51 -25.02 -8.12
C GLU A 176 -23.00 -24.57 -6.74
N PHE A 177 -22.46 -23.34 -6.67
CA PHE A 177 -22.00 -22.75 -5.42
C PHE A 177 -23.14 -22.14 -4.59
N GLU A 178 -24.41 -22.36 -4.93
CA GLU A 178 -25.52 -21.87 -4.14
C GLU A 178 -25.62 -22.56 -2.76
N GLY A 179 -26.25 -21.87 -1.79
CA GLY A 179 -26.46 -22.40 -0.44
C GLY A 179 -25.35 -22.04 0.56
N GLY A 180 -24.85 -20.80 0.53
CA GLY A 180 -23.97 -20.26 1.56
C GLY A 180 -24.58 -20.35 2.97
N LYS A 181 -23.76 -20.66 3.98
CA LYS A 181 -24.20 -20.63 5.38
C LYS A 181 -23.95 -19.24 5.96
N ALA A 182 -24.83 -18.76 6.84
CA ALA A 182 -24.73 -17.44 7.46
C ALA A 182 -23.38 -17.17 8.16
N ASN A 183 -22.74 -18.21 8.70
CA ASN A 183 -21.43 -18.12 9.37
C ASN A 183 -20.22 -18.29 8.44
N ARG A 184 -20.41 -18.87 7.25
CA ARG A 184 -19.34 -19.11 6.27
C ARG A 184 -19.93 -19.14 4.87
N HIS A 185 -19.71 -18.07 4.13
CA HIS A 185 -20.20 -17.88 2.76
C HIS A 185 -19.12 -17.23 1.90
N SER A 186 -19.35 -17.16 0.60
CA SER A 186 -18.48 -16.44 -0.33
C SER A 186 -19.24 -15.31 -0.99
N LYS A 187 -18.54 -14.21 -1.26
CA LYS A 187 -19.03 -13.11 -2.09
C LYS A 187 -18.26 -13.06 -3.39
N ILE A 188 -19.01 -12.87 -4.46
CA ILE A 188 -18.50 -12.72 -5.81
C ILE A 188 -18.61 -11.24 -6.17
N LYS A 189 -17.50 -10.67 -6.63
CA LYS A 189 -17.40 -9.31 -7.14
C LYS A 189 -17.02 -9.37 -8.61
N ILE A 190 -17.77 -8.65 -9.44
CA ILE A 190 -17.56 -8.54 -10.87
C ILE A 190 -17.07 -7.12 -11.15
N PHE A 191 -15.95 -7.03 -11.85
CA PHE A 191 -15.39 -5.79 -12.35
C PHE A 191 -15.75 -5.69 -13.82
N TYR A 192 -16.67 -4.79 -14.13
CA TYR A 192 -17.28 -4.66 -15.43
C TYR A 192 -17.05 -3.28 -16.04
N LEU A 193 -16.60 -3.27 -17.30
CA LEU A 193 -16.44 -2.09 -18.14
C LEU A 193 -16.95 -2.42 -19.56
N PRO A 194 -18.11 -1.89 -19.98
CA PRO A 194 -18.76 -2.28 -21.24
C PRO A 194 -17.90 -2.11 -22.51
N GLN A 195 -16.94 -1.18 -22.48
CA GLN A 195 -16.12 -0.86 -23.64
C GLN A 195 -14.90 -1.79 -23.83
N GLU A 196 -14.62 -2.66 -22.86
CA GLU A 196 -13.52 -3.64 -22.91
C GLU A 196 -14.03 -5.03 -23.32
N SER A 197 -13.15 -5.85 -23.89
CA SER A 197 -13.44 -7.26 -24.23
C SER A 197 -13.19 -8.21 -23.06
N LYS A 198 -12.36 -7.78 -22.10
CA LYS A 198 -11.98 -8.52 -20.91
C LYS A 198 -12.58 -7.87 -19.68
N GLN A 199 -13.08 -8.69 -18.78
CA GLN A 199 -13.67 -8.31 -17.49
C GLN A 199 -13.01 -9.16 -16.40
N TYR A 200 -13.21 -8.79 -15.13
CA TYR A 200 -12.57 -9.53 -14.03
C TYR A 200 -13.56 -9.98 -12.98
N LEU A 201 -13.32 -11.14 -12.41
CA LEU A 201 -14.07 -11.69 -11.29
C LEU A 201 -13.16 -11.91 -10.08
N LYS A 202 -13.63 -11.51 -8.91
CA LYS A 202 -13.00 -11.74 -7.61
C LYS A 202 -13.95 -12.54 -6.72
N ALA A 203 -13.41 -13.55 -6.05
CA ALA A 203 -14.15 -14.37 -5.11
C ALA A 203 -13.50 -14.32 -3.72
N GLU A 204 -14.30 -13.98 -2.73
CA GLU A 204 -13.87 -13.79 -1.34
C GLU A 204 -14.69 -14.69 -0.42
N ASN A 205 -14.03 -15.52 0.38
CA ASN A 205 -14.65 -16.27 1.47
C ASN A 205 -14.78 -15.36 2.69
N ILE A 206 -15.98 -15.30 3.26
CA ILE A 206 -16.30 -14.57 4.48
C ILE A 206 -16.60 -15.58 5.58
N SER A 207 -15.83 -15.51 6.66
CA SER A 207 -16.01 -16.30 7.87
C SER A 207 -16.37 -15.36 9.03
N ILE A 208 -17.50 -15.62 9.67
CA ILE A 208 -17.98 -14.84 10.83
C ILE A 208 -17.78 -15.69 12.08
N GLN A 209 -16.79 -15.33 12.90
CA GLN A 209 -16.61 -15.93 14.22
C GLN A 209 -17.47 -15.18 15.23
N ARG A 210 -18.47 -15.86 15.81
CA ARG A 210 -19.30 -15.31 16.89
C ARG A 210 -18.59 -15.49 18.23
N GLY A 211 -17.95 -14.41 18.72
CA GLY A 211 -17.51 -14.22 20.11
C GLY A 211 -18.18 -12.97 20.72
N ASN A 212 -17.64 -12.43 21.82
CA ASN A 212 -18.11 -11.15 22.41
C ASN A 212 -18.05 -9.97 21.42
N GLU A 213 -17.16 -10.05 20.44
CA GLU A 213 -17.10 -9.17 19.27
C GLU A 213 -17.17 -10.03 18.00
N SER A 214 -18.04 -9.68 17.06
CA SER A 214 -18.11 -10.36 15.77
C SER A 214 -16.88 -10.02 14.92
N LYS A 215 -15.96 -10.97 14.76
CA LYS A 215 -14.81 -10.84 13.86
C LYS A 215 -15.14 -11.45 12.51
N THR A 216 -15.09 -10.62 11.47
CA THR A 216 -15.25 -11.04 10.07
C THR A 216 -13.88 -11.24 9.45
N ALA A 217 -13.53 -12.49 9.13
CA ALA A 217 -12.34 -12.80 8.36
C ALA A 217 -12.70 -12.92 6.88
N VAL A 218 -11.94 -12.23 6.03
CA VAL A 218 -12.11 -12.26 4.57
C VAL A 218 -10.87 -12.91 3.96
N ASP A 219 -11.06 -14.02 3.25
CA ASP A 219 -10.01 -14.74 2.55
C ASP A 219 -10.24 -14.66 1.04
N VAL A 220 -9.25 -14.17 0.29
CA VAL A 220 -9.37 -13.94 -1.15
C VAL A 220 -8.96 -15.20 -1.88
N ILE A 221 -9.95 -15.96 -2.35
CA ILE A 221 -9.76 -17.26 -3.01
C ILE A 221 -9.40 -17.08 -4.48
N VAL A 222 -10.05 -16.12 -5.15
CA VAL A 222 -9.76 -15.76 -6.54
C VAL A 222 -9.61 -14.24 -6.59
N LYS A 223 -8.47 -13.74 -7.07
CA LYS A 223 -8.17 -12.28 -7.10
C LYS A 223 -8.84 -11.58 -8.29
N TYR A 224 -8.42 -11.89 -9.51
CA TYR A 224 -8.91 -11.28 -10.74
C TYR A 224 -8.88 -12.30 -11.87
N LEU A 225 -9.85 -13.20 -11.88
CA LEU A 225 -10.03 -14.14 -12.99
C LEU A 225 -10.56 -13.37 -14.20
N GLU A 226 -9.87 -13.48 -15.33
CA GLU A 226 -10.33 -12.91 -16.60
C GLU A 226 -11.58 -13.65 -17.08
N ILE A 227 -12.65 -12.91 -17.36
CA ILE A 227 -13.88 -13.41 -17.98
C ILE A 227 -14.23 -12.54 -19.19
N SER A 228 -14.97 -13.09 -20.15
CA SER A 228 -15.39 -12.33 -21.33
C SER A 228 -16.54 -11.36 -21.01
N THR A 229 -16.66 -10.29 -21.78
CA THR A 229 -17.77 -9.32 -21.64
C THR A 229 -19.18 -9.97 -21.72
N PRO A 230 -19.46 -10.92 -22.64
CA PRO A 230 -20.74 -11.62 -22.66
C PRO A 230 -21.01 -12.40 -21.37
N GLN A 231 -20.01 -13.10 -20.84
CA GLN A 231 -20.13 -13.84 -19.57
C GLN A 231 -20.36 -12.91 -18.38
N ALA A 232 -19.63 -11.80 -18.30
CA ALA A 232 -19.83 -10.83 -17.22
C ALA A 232 -21.25 -10.22 -17.27
N LYS A 233 -21.76 -9.94 -18.47
CA LYS A 233 -23.10 -9.42 -18.67
C LYS A 233 -24.17 -10.45 -18.26
N GLU A 234 -24.01 -11.70 -18.68
CA GLU A 234 -24.89 -12.81 -18.29
C GLU A 234 -24.97 -12.94 -16.76
N LEU A 235 -23.83 -12.86 -16.06
CA LEU A 235 -23.80 -12.92 -14.60
C LEU A 235 -24.52 -11.75 -13.93
N LEU A 236 -24.36 -10.53 -14.45
CA LEU A 236 -25.03 -9.34 -13.92
C LEU A 236 -26.54 -9.34 -14.21
N GLU A 237 -26.98 -9.98 -15.29
CA GLU A 237 -28.41 -10.13 -15.61
C GLU A 237 -29.05 -11.29 -14.82
N THR A 238 -28.32 -12.38 -14.60
CA THR A 238 -28.81 -13.57 -13.90
C THR A 238 -28.91 -13.34 -12.38
N PHE A 239 -27.95 -12.63 -11.79
CA PHE A 239 -27.88 -12.42 -10.36
C PHE A 239 -28.16 -10.97 -9.98
N ARG A 240 -29.00 -10.79 -8.96
CA ARG A 240 -29.20 -9.48 -8.34
C ARG A 240 -27.87 -8.96 -7.83
N ASN A 241 -27.54 -7.74 -8.21
CA ASN A 241 -26.26 -7.12 -7.93
C ASN A 241 -26.44 -5.69 -7.42
N ARG A 242 -25.40 -5.22 -6.73
CA ARG A 242 -25.28 -3.85 -6.26
C ARG A 242 -23.97 -3.27 -6.76
N LYS A 243 -24.03 -2.09 -7.37
CA LYS A 243 -22.83 -1.31 -7.69
C LYS A 243 -22.20 -0.80 -6.41
N ASP A 244 -20.95 -1.14 -6.17
CA ASP A 244 -20.21 -0.64 -5.02
C ASP A 244 -19.71 0.78 -5.29
N GLY A 245 -19.76 1.64 -4.27
CA GLY A 245 -19.21 2.98 -4.34
C GLY A 245 -17.69 2.96 -4.48
N PHE A 246 -17.12 4.05 -5.00
CA PHE A 246 -15.67 4.20 -5.12
C PHE A 246 -15.03 4.20 -3.72
N GLN A 247 -14.41 3.09 -3.34
CA GLN A 247 -13.67 3.00 -2.07
C GLN A 247 -12.31 3.66 -2.25
N LEU A 248 -11.91 4.55 -1.35
CA LEU A 248 -10.63 5.27 -1.45
C LEU A 248 -9.44 4.39 -1.06
N LEU A 249 -9.58 3.49 -0.09
CA LEU A 249 -8.61 2.47 0.32
C LEU A 249 -9.35 1.28 0.94
#